data_AF-A0AAI9TMC8-F1
#
_entry.id   AF-A0AAI9TMC8-F1
#
_cell.length_a   1.000
_cell.length_b   1.000
_cell.length_c   1.000
_cell.angle_alpha   90.00
_cell.angle_beta   90.00
_cell.angle_gamma   90.00
#
_symmetry.space_group_name_H-M   'P 1'
#
loop_
_entity.id
_entity.type
_entity.pdbx_description
1 polymer ?
#
loop_
_entity_poly.entity_id
_entity_poly.type
_entity_poly.pdbx_seq_one_letter_code
_entity_poly.pdbx_strand_id
1 'polypeptide(L)'
;MPAGHPYYDLEVPVDVPFELRPSPGKGWGAFATKHIDRGSLILSEKPTFIIRKSHTEITDYHVTMAFQKLSPSQRAQFLLLRNNGTGCVTSMNEAFAENSFNIANSDRDEPEAHGLFLLHSRFNHSCIPNSKVPTISNAGLDMSVIKLCVLPVVAWRVYLAPPFNNLVICDGD
;
A
#
# COMPACT_ATOMS: atom_id res chain seq x y z
N MET A 1 -14.88 -6.19 -24.92
CA MET A 1 -14.03 -5.67 -23.84
C MET A 1 -14.40 -6.44 -22.58
N PRO A 2 -13.47 -7.05 -21.82
CA PRO A 2 -13.84 -7.54 -20.50
C PRO A 2 -14.36 -6.34 -19.70
N ALA A 3 -15.40 -6.54 -18.89
CA ALA A 3 -15.91 -5.51 -17.99
C ALA A 3 -14.75 -4.81 -17.27
N GLY A 4 -14.78 -3.48 -17.19
CA GLY A 4 -13.72 -2.70 -16.56
C GLY A 4 -13.45 -3.23 -15.15
N HIS A 5 -12.19 -3.54 -14.86
CA HIS A 5 -11.80 -3.95 -13.51
C HIS A 5 -12.04 -2.78 -12.54
N PRO A 6 -12.51 -3.01 -11.30
CA PRO A 6 -12.82 -1.96 -10.33
C PRO A 6 -11.65 -1.02 -10.01
N TYR A 7 -10.40 -1.45 -10.22
CA TYR A 7 -9.23 -0.61 -9.98
C TYR A 7 -9.05 0.54 -10.96
N TYR A 8 -9.79 0.55 -12.08
CA TYR A 8 -9.89 1.76 -12.90
C TYR A 8 -10.68 2.88 -12.20
N ASP A 9 -11.49 2.55 -11.19
CA ASP A 9 -12.29 3.50 -10.40
C ASP A 9 -11.59 3.89 -9.08
N LEU A 10 -10.37 3.39 -8.82
CA LEU A 10 -9.58 3.83 -7.68
C LEU A 10 -9.15 5.29 -7.89
N GLU A 11 -9.31 6.10 -6.84
CA GLU A 11 -8.88 7.49 -6.82
C GLU A 11 -7.34 7.56 -6.75
N VAL A 12 -6.71 7.80 -7.90
CA VAL A 12 -5.26 8.04 -8.01
C VAL A 12 -5.01 9.54 -8.12
N PRO A 13 -4.14 10.16 -7.29
CA PRO A 13 -3.83 11.58 -7.41
C PRO A 13 -3.23 11.91 -8.79
N VAL A 14 -3.62 13.03 -9.38
CA VAL A 14 -3.30 13.39 -10.79
C VAL A 14 -1.79 13.57 -11.03
N ASP A 15 -1.05 13.88 -9.98
CA ASP A 15 0.35 14.29 -9.97
C ASP A 15 1.32 13.14 -9.64
N VAL A 16 0.83 11.92 -9.42
CA VAL A 16 1.71 10.76 -9.21
C VAL A 16 2.36 10.31 -10.53
N PRO A 17 3.62 9.84 -10.51
CA PRO A 17 4.35 9.45 -11.72
C PRO A 17 4.08 8.00 -12.16
N PHE A 18 2.90 7.45 -11.84
CA PHE A 18 2.55 6.07 -12.14
C PHE A 18 1.07 5.93 -12.51
N GLU A 19 0.72 4.77 -13.03
CA GLU A 19 -0.66 4.36 -13.25
C GLU A 19 -0.84 2.90 -12.83
N LEU A 20 -2.08 2.54 -12.50
CA LEU A 20 -2.45 1.16 -12.17
C LEU A 20 -2.82 0.41 -13.45
N ARG A 21 -2.24 -0.77 -13.65
CA ARG A 21 -2.55 -1.65 -14.79
C ARG A 21 -2.52 -3.12 -14.39
N PRO A 22 -3.19 -4.01 -15.16
CA PRO A 22 -3.00 -5.45 -15.03
C PRO A 22 -1.52 -5.84 -15.16
N SER A 23 -1.04 -6.66 -14.24
CA SER A 23 0.29 -7.28 -14.26
C SER A 23 0.12 -8.76 -14.58
N PRO A 24 0.57 -9.25 -15.75
CA PRO A 24 0.40 -10.64 -16.15
C PRO A 24 0.90 -11.63 -15.07
N GLY A 25 0.00 -12.53 -14.64
CA GLY A 25 0.28 -13.53 -13.61
C GLY A 25 0.39 -13.02 -12.17
N LYS A 26 0.17 -11.71 -11.91
CA LYS A 26 0.33 -11.08 -10.58
C LYS A 26 -0.81 -10.12 -10.21
N GLY A 27 -1.97 -10.25 -10.87
CA GLY A 27 -3.11 -9.36 -10.65
C GLY A 27 -2.89 -7.97 -11.24
N TRP A 28 -2.70 -6.97 -10.38
CA TRP A 28 -2.53 -5.56 -10.75
C TRP A 28 -1.24 -5.00 -10.17
N GLY A 29 -0.68 -3.99 -10.84
CA GLY A 29 0.56 -3.35 -10.41
C GLY A 29 0.58 -1.86 -10.73
N ALA A 30 1.48 -1.13 -10.06
CA ALA A 30 1.83 0.24 -10.38
C ALA A 30 2.97 0.28 -11.42
N PHE A 31 2.79 1.06 -12.48
CA PHE A 31 3.77 1.20 -13.57
C PHE A 31 4.10 2.68 -13.78
N ALA A 32 5.39 3.00 -13.91
CA ALA A 32 5.82 4.36 -14.15
C ALA A 32 5.27 4.92 -15.49
N THR A 33 4.72 6.12 -15.46
CA THR A 33 4.20 6.82 -16.65
C THR A 33 5.25 7.71 -17.33
N LYS A 34 6.34 8.02 -16.61
CA LYS A 34 7.44 8.88 -17.04
C LYS A 34 8.75 8.47 -16.37
N HIS A 35 9.83 9.20 -16.65
CA HIS A 35 11.04 9.09 -15.83
C HIS A 35 10.72 9.41 -14.39
N ILE A 36 11.37 8.70 -13.47
CA ILE A 36 11.35 9.05 -12.07
C ILE A 36 12.79 9.04 -11.59
N ASP A 37 13.32 10.22 -11.27
CA ASP A 37 14.69 10.34 -10.79
C ASP A 37 14.84 9.61 -9.46
N ARG A 38 16.03 9.04 -9.22
CA ARG A 38 16.39 8.41 -7.95
C ARG A 38 16.02 9.30 -6.77
N GLY A 39 15.42 8.71 -5.74
CA GLY A 39 15.03 9.42 -4.52
C GLY A 39 13.76 10.27 -4.66
N SER A 40 13.19 10.42 -5.85
CA SER A 40 11.91 11.12 -6.03
C SER A 40 10.78 10.40 -5.31
N LEU A 41 9.86 11.19 -4.76
CA LEU A 41 8.61 10.70 -4.18
C LEU A 41 7.69 10.19 -5.30
N ILE A 42 7.21 8.94 -5.15
CA ILE A 42 6.27 8.27 -6.05
C ILE A 42 4.85 8.42 -5.52
N LEU A 43 4.67 8.13 -4.22
CA LEU A 43 3.36 8.12 -3.57
C LEU A 43 3.53 8.63 -2.14
N SER A 44 2.58 9.43 -1.68
CA SER A 44 2.39 9.79 -0.28
C SER A 44 0.92 9.55 0.04
N GLU A 45 0.62 8.54 0.85
CA GLU A 45 -0.75 8.08 1.10
C GLU A 45 -1.01 7.99 2.60
N LYS A 46 -2.16 8.50 3.06
CA LYS A 46 -2.67 8.29 4.42
C LYS A 46 -3.44 6.97 4.47
N PRO A 47 -3.51 6.29 5.62
CA PRO A 47 -4.25 5.05 5.71
C PRO A 47 -5.73 5.39 5.63
N THR A 48 -6.50 4.57 4.91
CA THR A 48 -7.97 4.69 4.91
C THR A 48 -8.51 4.58 6.34
N PHE A 49 -7.94 3.66 7.12
CA PHE A 49 -8.11 3.56 8.57
C PHE A 49 -6.97 2.75 9.21
N ILE A 50 -6.87 2.81 10.54
CA ILE A 50 -5.86 2.11 11.35
C ILE A 50 -6.54 1.20 12.38
N ILE A 51 -6.04 -0.01 12.54
CA ILE A 51 -6.39 -0.93 13.64
C ILE A 51 -5.16 -1.16 14.51
N ARG A 52 -5.25 -0.84 15.81
CA ARG A 52 -4.18 -0.99 16.80
C ARG A 52 -4.29 -2.32 17.53
N LYS A 53 -3.90 -3.39 16.83
CA LYS A 53 -3.85 -4.78 17.30
C LYS A 53 -2.76 -5.53 16.54
N SER A 54 -2.29 -6.63 17.14
CA SER A 54 -1.49 -7.60 16.40
C SER A 54 -2.26 -8.12 15.20
N HIS A 55 -1.59 -8.36 14.07
CA HIS A 55 -2.24 -8.83 12.85
C HIS A 55 -3.05 -10.11 13.08
N THR A 56 -2.56 -11.01 13.95
CA THR A 56 -3.22 -12.29 14.26
C THR A 56 -4.48 -12.14 15.12
N GLU A 57 -4.68 -10.99 15.75
CA GLU A 57 -5.85 -10.68 16.58
C GLU A 57 -6.92 -9.88 15.83
N ILE A 58 -6.63 -9.43 14.60
CA ILE A 58 -7.57 -8.68 13.77
C ILE A 58 -8.58 -9.67 13.17
N THR A 59 -9.86 -9.30 13.25
CA THR A 59 -11.00 -10.14 12.83
C THR A 59 -11.95 -9.29 12.01
N ASP A 60 -12.90 -9.93 11.32
CA ASP A 60 -13.95 -9.23 10.56
C ASP A 60 -14.71 -8.18 11.37
N TYR A 61 -14.92 -8.44 12.66
CA TYR A 61 -15.55 -7.50 13.57
C TYR A 61 -14.76 -6.18 13.65
N HIS A 62 -13.45 -6.26 13.87
CA HIS A 62 -12.58 -5.08 13.99
C HIS A 62 -12.57 -4.27 12.69
N VAL A 63 -12.45 -4.95 11.54
CA VAL A 63 -12.43 -4.28 10.24
C VAL A 63 -13.78 -3.66 9.92
N THR A 64 -14.89 -4.36 10.22
CA THR A 64 -16.25 -3.83 10.03
C THR A 64 -16.48 -2.56 10.86
N MET A 65 -16.05 -2.56 12.13
CA MET A 65 -16.14 -1.37 12.99
C MET A 65 -15.33 -0.18 12.48
N ALA A 66 -14.16 -0.43 11.88
CA ALA A 66 -13.38 0.62 11.24
C ALA A 66 -14.02 1.11 9.93
N PHE A 67 -14.49 0.20 9.08
CA PHE A 67 -15.21 0.50 7.84
C PHE A 67 -16.48 1.33 8.08
N GLN A 68 -17.21 1.05 9.16
CA GLN A 68 -18.39 1.82 9.55
C GLN A 68 -18.08 3.27 9.96
N LYS A 69 -16.82 3.64 10.20
CA LYS A 69 -16.43 5.03 10.49
C LYS A 69 -16.02 5.83 9.24
N LEU A 70 -15.87 5.16 8.09
CA LEU A 70 -15.46 5.79 6.84
C LEU A 70 -16.57 6.66 6.25
N SER A 71 -16.15 7.70 5.52
CA SER A 71 -17.06 8.48 4.68
C SER A 71 -17.63 7.63 3.54
N PRO A 72 -18.75 8.05 2.91
CA PRO A 72 -19.30 7.33 1.77
C PRO A 72 -18.30 7.11 0.62
N SER A 73 -17.45 8.10 0.30
CA SER A 73 -16.43 7.98 -0.74
C SER A 73 -15.34 6.99 -0.36
N GLN A 74 -14.85 7.04 0.88
CA GLN A 74 -13.85 6.09 1.37
C GLN A 74 -14.37 4.65 1.40
N ARG A 75 -15.64 4.45 1.77
CA ARG A 75 -16.29 3.13 1.70
C ARG A 75 -16.38 2.64 0.26
N ALA A 76 -16.78 3.51 -0.68
CA ALA A 76 -16.84 3.15 -2.09
C ALA A 76 -15.47 2.69 -2.61
N GLN A 77 -14.41 3.44 -2.31
CA GLN A 77 -13.03 3.09 -2.66
C GLN A 77 -12.59 1.77 -2.01
N PHE A 78 -12.91 1.53 -0.73
CA PHE A 78 -12.62 0.26 -0.06
C PHE A 78 -13.32 -0.94 -0.71
N LEU A 79 -14.56 -0.79 -1.17
CA LEU A 79 -15.32 -1.87 -1.82
C LEU A 79 -14.78 -2.25 -3.21
N LEU A 80 -13.88 -1.44 -3.78
CA LEU A 80 -13.16 -1.77 -5.02
C LEU A 80 -12.06 -2.81 -4.79
N LEU A 81 -11.62 -3.03 -3.54
CA LEU A 81 -10.56 -3.97 -3.21
C LEU A 81 -10.85 -5.40 -3.68
N ARG A 82 -9.80 -6.05 -4.18
CA ARG A 82 -9.79 -7.44 -4.64
C ARG A 82 -8.65 -8.18 -3.95
N ASN A 83 -8.72 -9.51 -3.96
CA ASN A 83 -7.59 -10.32 -3.55
C ASN A 83 -6.41 -10.13 -4.53
N ASN A 84 -5.24 -10.71 -4.22
CA ASN A 84 -4.02 -10.56 -5.04
C ASN A 84 -4.16 -11.04 -6.50
N GLY A 85 -5.27 -11.71 -6.84
CA GLY A 85 -5.67 -11.97 -8.22
C GLY A 85 -6.64 -10.92 -8.75
N THR A 86 -7.78 -11.39 -9.27
CA THR A 86 -8.90 -10.57 -9.75
C THR A 86 -10.21 -10.90 -9.02
N GLY A 87 -10.15 -11.79 -8.04
CA GLY A 87 -11.32 -12.27 -7.31
C GLY A 87 -11.80 -11.26 -6.27
N CYS A 88 -13.10 -11.29 -6.00
CA CYS A 88 -13.65 -10.58 -4.85
C CYS A 88 -13.05 -11.15 -3.57
N VAL A 89 -12.76 -10.27 -2.61
CA VAL A 89 -12.46 -10.65 -1.24
C VAL A 89 -13.68 -11.35 -0.64
N THR A 90 -13.45 -12.40 0.16
CA THR A 90 -14.50 -13.23 0.76
C THR A 90 -14.89 -12.77 2.15
N SER A 91 -14.06 -11.93 2.79
CA SER A 91 -14.30 -11.35 4.11
C SER A 91 -13.69 -9.95 4.23
N MET A 92 -14.12 -9.18 5.25
CA MET A 92 -13.54 -7.87 5.56
C MET A 92 -12.10 -8.04 6.09
N ASN A 93 -11.85 -9.10 6.85
CA ASN A 93 -10.53 -9.42 7.35
C ASN A 93 -9.55 -9.77 6.22
N GLU A 94 -9.96 -10.56 5.24
CA GLU A 94 -9.14 -10.84 4.06
C GLU A 94 -8.83 -9.55 3.28
N ALA A 95 -9.84 -8.69 3.06
CA ALA A 95 -9.64 -7.40 2.43
C ALA A 95 -8.61 -6.54 3.17
N PHE A 96 -8.64 -6.57 4.50
CA PHE A 96 -7.68 -5.86 5.33
C PHE A 96 -6.30 -6.51 5.30
N ALA A 97 -6.20 -7.83 5.46
CA ALA A 97 -4.94 -8.55 5.51
C ALA A 97 -4.12 -8.36 4.23
N GLU A 98 -4.76 -8.40 3.07
CA GLU A 98 -4.12 -8.25 1.76
C GLU A 98 -3.76 -6.80 1.40
N ASN A 99 -4.26 -5.81 2.15
CA ASN A 99 -4.14 -4.39 1.82
C ASN A 99 -3.63 -3.53 2.98
N SER A 100 -3.16 -4.16 4.06
CA SER A 100 -2.68 -3.47 5.26
C SER A 100 -1.21 -3.68 5.49
N PHE A 101 -0.61 -2.71 6.17
CA PHE A 101 0.81 -2.69 6.49
C PHE A 101 1.02 -2.27 7.94
N ASN A 102 2.02 -2.85 8.58
CA ASN A 102 2.43 -2.45 9.92
C ASN A 102 2.98 -1.02 9.87
N ILE A 103 2.46 -0.16 10.74
CA ILE A 103 2.83 1.25 10.88
C ILE A 103 3.29 1.60 12.30
N ALA A 104 3.35 0.61 13.20
CA ALA A 104 3.90 0.80 14.54
C ALA A 104 5.42 0.94 14.47
N ASN A 105 5.97 1.77 15.34
CA ASN A 105 7.42 1.93 15.46
C ASN A 105 7.97 0.87 16.42
N SER A 106 8.81 -0.03 15.90
CA SER A 106 9.49 -1.06 16.69
C SER A 106 10.33 -0.49 17.83
N ASP A 107 10.79 0.76 17.71
CA ASP A 107 11.77 1.36 18.62
C ASP A 107 11.11 2.06 19.82
N ARG A 108 9.76 2.07 19.90
CA ARG A 108 9.02 2.85 20.91
C ARG A 108 8.16 2.01 21.86
N ASP A 109 8.37 0.70 21.93
CA ASP A 109 7.51 -0.23 22.68
C ASP A 109 6.01 0.01 22.42
N GLU A 110 5.67 0.46 21.21
CA GLU A 110 4.29 0.74 20.83
C GLU A 110 3.59 -0.56 20.42
N PRO A 111 2.32 -0.77 20.83
CA PRO A 111 1.57 -1.93 20.39
C PRO A 111 1.41 -1.91 18.87
N GLU A 112 1.46 -3.09 18.26
CA GLU A 112 1.31 -3.25 16.81
C GLU A 112 0.08 -2.50 16.28
N ALA A 113 0.28 -1.86 15.13
CA ALA A 113 -0.76 -1.10 14.45
C ALA A 113 -0.66 -1.34 12.96
N HIS A 114 -1.81 -1.59 12.34
CA HIS A 114 -1.92 -1.89 10.93
C HIS A 114 -2.80 -0.83 10.25
N GLY A 115 -2.26 -0.16 9.24
CA GLY A 115 -2.99 0.79 8.40
C GLY A 115 -3.39 0.13 7.08
N LEU A 116 -4.60 0.40 6.59
CA LEU A 116 -5.03 -0.03 5.26
C LEU A 116 -4.73 1.05 4.22
N PHE A 117 -4.11 0.68 3.10
CA PHE A 117 -3.70 1.60 2.05
C PHE A 117 -4.18 1.10 0.69
N LEU A 118 -4.91 1.93 -0.04
CA LEU A 118 -5.60 1.54 -1.26
C LEU A 118 -4.65 1.50 -2.46
N LEU A 119 -3.76 2.48 -2.55
CA LEU A 119 -2.82 2.58 -3.68
C LEU A 119 -1.51 1.86 -3.37
N HIS A 120 -0.97 2.04 -2.16
CA HIS A 120 0.29 1.42 -1.77
C HIS A 120 0.23 -0.12 -1.86
N SER A 121 -0.91 -0.73 -1.54
CA SER A 121 -1.14 -2.18 -1.68
C SER A 121 -1.10 -2.69 -3.13
N ARG A 122 -1.13 -1.80 -4.13
CA ARG A 122 -1.02 -2.16 -5.55
C ARG A 122 0.41 -2.13 -6.06
N PHE A 123 1.38 -1.73 -5.22
CA PHE A 123 2.79 -1.87 -5.53
C PHE A 123 3.24 -3.27 -5.18
N ASN A 124 3.26 -4.13 -6.19
CA ASN A 124 3.63 -5.52 -6.00
C ASN A 124 5.07 -5.66 -5.52
N HIS A 125 5.34 -6.74 -4.82
CA HIS A 125 6.68 -7.07 -4.36
C HIS A 125 7.65 -7.48 -5.52
N SER A 126 8.95 -7.22 -5.32
CA SER A 126 10.07 -7.73 -6.14
C SER A 126 11.32 -8.01 -5.29
N CYS A 127 11.98 -9.16 -5.54
CA CYS A 127 13.29 -9.49 -4.94
C CYS A 127 14.40 -8.53 -5.36
N ILE A 128 14.22 -7.84 -6.49
CA ILE A 128 15.09 -6.76 -6.97
C ILE A 128 14.21 -5.51 -7.02
N PRO A 129 13.97 -4.87 -5.87
CA PRO A 129 13.05 -3.74 -5.79
C PRO A 129 13.66 -2.53 -6.46
N ASN A 130 12.78 -1.65 -6.93
CA ASN A 130 13.15 -0.38 -7.55
C ASN A 130 12.51 0.83 -6.83
N SER A 131 11.79 0.57 -5.75
CA SER A 131 11.22 1.58 -4.87
C SER A 131 11.32 1.12 -3.42
N LYS A 132 11.21 2.04 -2.47
CA LYS A 132 11.21 1.73 -1.04
C LYS A 132 10.30 2.67 -0.27
N VAL A 133 9.81 2.18 0.88
CA VAL A 133 9.29 3.03 1.93
C VAL A 133 10.49 3.57 2.73
N PRO A 134 10.71 4.89 2.80
CA PRO A 134 11.86 5.43 3.50
C PRO A 134 11.67 5.31 5.02
N THR A 135 12.69 4.83 5.72
CA THR A 135 12.76 4.88 7.18
C THR A 135 12.95 6.33 7.61
N ILE A 136 12.06 6.84 8.47
CA ILE A 136 12.13 8.22 8.96
C ILE A 136 12.47 8.16 10.44
N SER A 137 13.75 8.31 10.77
CA SER A 137 14.17 8.60 12.14
C SER A 137 13.93 10.08 12.42
N ASN A 138 12.90 10.38 13.22
CA ASN A 138 12.74 11.64 13.95
C ASN A 138 12.83 12.95 13.13
N ALA A 139 11.87 13.24 12.24
CA ALA A 139 11.53 14.64 11.90
C ALA A 139 10.21 14.75 11.10
N GLY A 140 9.10 14.94 11.82
CA GLY A 140 7.95 15.70 11.30
C GLY A 140 7.04 15.06 10.25
N LEU A 141 7.17 13.77 9.94
CA LEU A 141 6.21 13.07 9.11
C LEU A 141 5.20 12.34 9.99
N ASP A 142 3.92 12.64 9.76
CA ASP A 142 2.79 11.92 10.32
C ASP A 142 2.96 10.43 9.96
N MET A 143 3.23 9.59 10.96
CA MET A 143 3.48 8.14 10.79
C MET A 143 2.26 7.39 10.21
N SER A 144 1.10 8.06 10.10
CA SER A 144 -0.02 7.54 9.31
C SER A 144 0.25 7.61 7.80
N VAL A 145 1.19 8.44 7.35
CA VAL A 145 1.49 8.64 5.93
C VAL A 145 2.59 7.68 5.47
N ILE A 146 2.25 6.74 4.58
CA ILE A 146 3.26 5.98 3.84
C ILE A 146 3.79 6.84 2.69
N LYS A 147 5.12 6.93 2.60
CA LYS A 147 5.81 7.50 1.44
C LYS A 147 6.52 6.39 0.69
N LEU A 148 6.49 6.43 -0.64
CA LEU A 148 7.25 5.53 -1.48
C LEU A 148 8.17 6.35 -2.38
N CYS A 149 9.46 6.00 -2.46
CA CYS A 149 10.43 6.68 -3.32
C CYS A 149 11.22 5.70 -4.18
N VAL A 150 11.83 6.21 -5.27
CA VAL A 150 12.64 5.39 -6.19
C VAL A 150 13.98 5.01 -5.57
N LEU A 151 14.37 3.75 -5.75
CA LEU A 151 15.64 3.21 -5.29
C LEU A 151 16.83 3.66 -6.16
N PRO A 152 18.05 3.57 -5.62
CA PRO A 152 19.28 3.95 -6.28
C PRO A 152 19.61 3.38 -7.66
N VAL A 153 19.07 2.21 -8.03
CA VAL A 153 19.56 1.42 -9.16
C VAL A 153 18.40 0.92 -10.03
N VAL A 154 17.89 1.77 -10.92
CA VAL A 154 16.84 1.34 -11.86
C VAL A 154 16.82 2.19 -13.13
N ALA A 155 16.88 1.53 -14.28
CA ALA A 155 16.73 2.12 -15.62
C ALA A 155 15.28 1.96 -16.12
N TRP A 156 14.83 2.89 -16.98
CA TRP A 156 13.46 3.21 -17.43
C TRP A 156 12.46 2.09 -17.83
N ARG A 157 11.16 2.45 -17.79
CA ARG A 157 9.94 1.63 -18.00
C ARG A 157 9.83 0.45 -17.03
N VAL A 158 9.65 0.77 -15.76
CA VAL A 158 9.75 -0.21 -14.69
C VAL A 158 8.44 -0.36 -13.95
N TYR A 159 8.09 -1.63 -13.77
CA TYR A 159 7.18 -2.12 -12.75
C TYR A 159 7.65 -1.65 -11.38
N LEU A 160 6.86 -0.82 -10.69
CA LEU A 160 7.25 -0.25 -9.40
C LEU A 160 6.96 -1.25 -8.28
N ALA A 161 8.00 -1.63 -7.54
CA ALA A 161 7.95 -2.70 -6.56
C ALA A 161 8.85 -2.43 -5.34
N PRO A 162 8.28 -2.41 -4.12
CA PRO A 162 9.04 -2.39 -2.87
C PRO A 162 9.55 -3.78 -2.45
N PRO A 163 10.52 -3.85 -1.51
CA PRO A 163 11.00 -5.10 -0.91
C PRO A 163 9.91 -5.86 -0.12
N PHE A 164 10.19 -7.12 0.30
CA PHE A 164 9.18 -8.10 0.78
C PHE A 164 8.60 -7.73 2.14
N ASN A 165 9.26 -6.84 2.87
CA ASN A 165 8.83 -6.37 4.18
C ASN A 165 8.73 -4.85 4.17
N ASN A 166 7.55 -4.34 4.51
CA ASN A 166 7.36 -2.95 4.93
C ASN A 166 7.93 -2.68 6.34
N LEU A 167 8.48 -3.70 6.99
CA LEU A 167 9.40 -3.55 8.12
C LEU A 167 10.81 -3.39 7.56
N VAL A 168 11.25 -2.15 7.39
CA VAL A 168 12.67 -1.86 7.39
C VAL A 168 13.17 -2.14 8.81
N ILE A 169 13.54 -3.40 9.08
CA ILE A 169 14.43 -3.71 10.20
C ILE A 169 15.79 -3.19 9.76
N CYS A 170 16.35 -2.31 10.60
CA CYS A 170 17.61 -1.63 10.36
C CYS A 170 18.71 -2.56 9.88
N ASP A 171 19.47 -2.08 8.89
CA ASP A 171 20.80 -2.55 8.57
C ASP A 171 21.66 -2.48 9.84
N GLY A 172 22.33 -3.60 10.17
CA GLY A 172 23.50 -3.61 11.02
C GLY A 172 24.73 -3.74 10.13
N ASP A 173 25.60 -2.74 10.17
CA ASP A 173 27.02 -2.90 9.89
C ASP A 173 27.67 -3.81 10.96
#